data_AF-A0A9R0AYT5-F1
#
_entry.id   AF-A0A9R0AYT5-F1
#
_cell.length_a   1.000
_cell.length_b   1.000
_cell.length_c   1.000
_cell.angle_alpha   90.00
_cell.angle_beta   90.00
_cell.angle_gamma   90.00
#
_symmetry.space_group_name_H-M   'P 1'
#
loop_
_entity.id
_entity.type
_entity.pdbx_description
1 polymer ?
#
loop_
_entity_poly.entity_id
_entity_poly.type
_entity_poly.pdbx_seq_one_letter_code
_entity_poly.pdbx_strand_id
1 'polypeptide(L)'
;MVTVFDPTEALKRTSAVLLFKTSFFPTPELPPPPAPPPTLASSAASPAVLWERALASGDLSWSARGNVSALTQHCSSPCIEGMKDNLLLKRKVFKGRSPEAPLCRVFTRVSRQSKRPFSSSCVTLAGQKWRLENGLARGGSEYGPLTDLPDWSYTDGRPAPPLKGQIRRQKQREEFARRAVCLSAEVDEGMKRWQEKKEEKKQKEEHVKSLLLKPKGNVLLKNKK
;
A
#
# COMPACT_ATOMS: atom_id res chain seq x y z
N MET A 1 -22.76 37.67 36.78
CA MET A 1 -21.29 37.83 36.64
C MET A 1 -20.76 36.50 36.13
N VAL A 2 -20.40 36.41 34.85
CA VAL A 2 -19.83 35.20 34.24
C VAL A 2 -18.37 35.53 33.91
N THR A 3 -17.44 34.85 34.57
CA THR A 3 -16.01 34.98 34.29
C THR A 3 -15.66 34.15 33.06
N VAL A 4 -15.10 34.82 32.06
CA VAL A 4 -14.54 34.23 30.84
C VAL A 4 -13.24 33.50 31.19
N PHE A 5 -13.08 32.27 30.70
CA PHE A 5 -11.91 31.42 30.92
C PHE A 5 -10.97 31.55 29.71
N ASP A 6 -9.82 32.21 29.88
CA ASP A 6 -8.82 32.44 28.82
C ASP A 6 -7.87 31.24 28.65
N PRO A 7 -7.74 30.65 27.44
CA PRO A 7 -6.98 29.42 27.20
C PRO A 7 -5.47 29.61 26.98
N THR A 8 -4.88 30.79 27.21
CA THR A 8 -3.49 31.10 26.84
C THR A 8 -2.46 30.89 27.96
N GLU A 9 -2.88 30.55 29.19
CA GLU A 9 -1.97 30.31 30.32
C GLU A 9 -1.39 28.87 30.39
N ALA A 10 -1.87 27.94 29.58
CA ALA A 10 -1.48 26.52 29.70
C ALA A 10 -0.10 26.16 29.13
N LEU A 11 0.57 27.08 28.42
CA LEU A 11 1.76 26.77 27.61
C LEU A 11 3.11 27.23 28.20
N LYS A 12 3.14 27.74 29.44
CA LYS A 12 4.39 28.22 30.09
C LYS A 12 4.91 27.36 31.24
N ARG A 13 4.28 26.21 31.55
CA ARG A 13 4.66 25.36 32.71
C ARG A 13 5.34 24.03 32.38
N THR A 14 5.64 23.73 31.12
CA THR A 14 6.23 22.44 30.71
C THR A 14 7.63 22.52 30.09
N SER A 15 8.34 23.64 30.25
CA SER A 15 9.69 23.82 29.66
C SER A 15 10.88 23.57 30.60
N ALA A 16 10.68 22.94 31.77
CA ALA A 16 11.74 22.84 32.79
C ALA A 16 12.16 21.42 33.22
N VAL A 17 11.78 20.36 32.50
CA VAL A 17 12.20 18.98 32.88
C VAL A 17 12.43 18.13 31.65
N LEU A 18 13.47 18.40 30.84
CA LEU A 18 14.13 17.41 29.97
C LEU A 18 15.55 17.89 29.57
N LEU A 19 16.41 18.13 30.55
CA LEU A 19 17.87 18.15 30.36
C LEU A 19 18.46 16.98 31.14
N PHE A 20 18.31 15.77 30.60
CA PHE A 20 18.98 14.57 31.11
C PHE A 20 19.75 13.90 29.97
N LYS A 21 21.06 14.19 29.96
CA LYS A 21 22.16 13.28 29.59
C LYS A 21 21.92 12.33 28.41
N THR A 22 22.20 12.80 27.21
CA THR A 22 22.63 11.95 26.10
C THR A 22 24.10 11.56 26.30
N SER A 23 24.33 10.44 26.97
CA SER A 23 25.63 9.77 26.96
C SER A 23 25.89 9.24 25.54
N PHE A 24 26.74 9.97 24.83
CA PHE A 24 27.30 9.67 23.53
C PHE A 24 28.12 8.37 23.61
N PHE A 25 27.52 7.25 23.22
CA PHE A 25 28.27 6.02 22.96
C PHE A 25 28.91 6.14 21.57
N PRO A 26 30.24 6.01 21.43
CA PRO A 26 30.89 6.03 20.12
C PRO A 26 30.47 4.79 19.34
N THR A 27 29.82 5.00 18.21
CA THR A 27 29.50 3.97 17.21
C THR A 27 30.81 3.36 16.71
N PRO A 28 30.98 2.02 16.68
CA PRO A 28 32.14 1.42 16.03
C PRO A 28 32.05 1.70 14.52
N GLU A 29 33.02 2.46 13.99
CA GLU A 29 33.17 2.66 12.55
C GLU A 29 33.34 1.30 11.87
N LEU A 30 32.40 0.97 10.98
CA LEU A 30 32.57 -0.16 10.06
C LEU A 30 33.76 0.14 9.14
N PRO A 31 34.64 -0.84 8.88
CA PRO A 31 35.72 -0.67 7.92
C PRO A 31 35.12 -0.38 6.52
N PRO A 32 35.75 0.50 5.73
CA PRO A 32 35.26 0.84 4.40
C PRO A 32 35.23 -0.41 3.51
N PRO A 33 34.24 -0.52 2.61
CA PRO A 33 34.15 -1.64 1.69
C PRO A 33 35.40 -1.71 0.79
N PRO A 34 35.89 -2.92 0.46
CA PRO A 34 37.04 -3.08 -0.41
C PRO A 34 36.75 -2.46 -1.79
N ALA A 35 37.75 -1.80 -2.35
CA ALA A 35 37.65 -1.15 -3.66
C ALA A 35 37.22 -2.15 -4.75
N PRO A 36 36.34 -1.74 -5.68
CA PRO A 36 35.95 -2.60 -6.79
C PRO A 36 37.17 -2.94 -7.66
N PRO A 37 37.27 -4.17 -8.19
CA PRO A 37 38.37 -4.56 -9.06
C PRO A 37 38.36 -3.72 -10.34
N PRO A 38 39.54 -3.40 -10.92
CA PRO A 38 39.63 -2.63 -12.15
C PRO A 38 38.89 -3.36 -13.27
N THR A 39 37.88 -2.69 -13.82
CA THR A 39 37.09 -3.17 -14.94
C THR A 39 38.00 -3.24 -16.16
N LEU A 40 38.33 -4.45 -16.61
CA LEU A 40 39.00 -4.65 -17.90
C LEU A 40 38.07 -4.12 -18.99
N ALA A 41 38.48 -3.02 -19.62
CA ALA A 41 37.80 -2.41 -20.75
C ALA A 41 37.80 -3.40 -21.92
N SER A 42 36.69 -4.14 -22.08
CA SER A 42 36.41 -4.89 -23.29
C SER A 42 35.89 -3.92 -24.34
N SER A 43 36.77 -3.64 -25.31
CA SER A 43 36.49 -2.92 -26.55
C SER A 43 35.38 -3.65 -27.33
N ALA A 44 34.13 -3.21 -27.16
CA ALA A 44 33.04 -3.56 -28.05
C ALA A 44 32.70 -2.34 -28.90
N ALA A 45 32.97 -2.47 -30.20
CA ALA A 45 32.74 -1.46 -31.22
C ALA A 45 31.27 -1.00 -31.28
N SER A 46 31.09 0.31 -31.46
CA SER A 46 29.81 0.98 -31.65
C SER A 46 28.98 0.37 -32.80
N PRO A 47 27.67 0.13 -32.63
CA PRO A 47 26.77 -0.42 -33.66
C PRO A 47 26.26 0.63 -34.66
N ALA A 48 27.02 1.70 -34.92
CA ALA A 48 26.55 2.85 -35.70
C ALA A 48 26.89 2.82 -37.20
N VAL A 49 27.53 1.75 -37.72
CA VAL A 49 28.07 1.72 -39.11
C VAL A 49 27.45 0.61 -39.98
N LEU A 50 26.34 -0.01 -39.57
CA LEU A 50 25.70 -1.12 -40.31
C LEU A 50 24.24 -0.85 -40.72
N TRP A 51 23.89 0.41 -41.03
CA TRP A 51 22.56 0.76 -41.55
C TRP A 51 22.59 1.50 -42.89
N GLU A 52 23.77 1.71 -43.48
CA GLU A 52 23.94 2.52 -44.71
C GLU A 52 24.27 1.69 -45.97
N ARG A 53 23.91 0.40 -45.99
CA ARG A 53 24.19 -0.50 -47.12
C ARG A 53 23.00 -1.38 -47.55
N ALA A 54 21.77 -0.90 -47.32
CA ALA A 54 20.53 -1.62 -47.64
C ALA A 54 19.50 -0.76 -48.40
N LEU A 55 19.95 0.20 -49.22
CA LEU A 55 19.12 1.02 -50.12
C LEU A 55 19.54 0.88 -51.60
N ALA A 56 19.96 -0.31 -52.02
CA ALA A 56 20.35 -0.56 -53.42
C ALA A 56 20.07 -2.01 -53.83
N SER A 57 18.82 -2.44 -53.73
CA SER A 57 18.32 -3.61 -54.45
C SER A 57 16.80 -3.64 -54.28
N GLY A 58 16.12 -3.00 -55.23
CA GLY A 58 14.69 -3.23 -55.41
C GLY A 58 14.51 -4.65 -55.92
N ASP A 59 13.75 -5.45 -55.19
CA ASP A 59 13.00 -6.53 -55.79
C ASP A 59 11.66 -6.69 -55.08
N LEU A 60 10.64 -6.61 -55.91
CA LEU A 60 9.24 -6.73 -55.60
C LEU A 60 8.90 -8.17 -55.26
N SER A 61 8.16 -8.30 -54.18
CA SER A 61 7.09 -9.26 -53.90
C SER A 61 7.30 -9.84 -52.51
N TRP A 62 6.26 -9.75 -51.69
CA TRP A 62 5.63 -10.92 -51.10
C TRP A 62 4.27 -10.50 -50.53
N SER A 63 3.34 -11.42 -50.73
CA SER A 63 1.92 -11.23 -50.69
C SER A 63 1.39 -11.08 -49.27
N ALA A 64 0.28 -10.37 -49.18
CA ALA A 64 -0.55 -10.16 -48.01
C ALA A 64 -0.90 -11.46 -47.27
N ARG A 65 -0.82 -11.41 -45.93
CA ARG A 65 -1.86 -11.91 -44.99
C ARG A 65 -1.39 -11.77 -43.53
N GLY A 66 -2.19 -11.05 -42.72
CA GLY A 66 -2.52 -11.54 -41.38
C GLY A 66 -2.03 -10.72 -40.18
N ASN A 67 -2.97 -9.94 -39.64
CA ASN A 67 -3.16 -9.58 -38.23
C ASN A 67 -2.16 -8.64 -37.54
N VAL A 68 -2.51 -7.37 -37.68
CA VAL A 68 -2.42 -6.35 -36.64
C VAL A 68 -3.40 -6.70 -35.50
N SER A 69 -2.88 -6.92 -34.30
CA SER A 69 -3.65 -6.71 -33.06
C SER A 69 -2.72 -6.11 -32.03
N ALA A 70 -2.66 -4.77 -32.07
CA ALA A 70 -2.25 -3.95 -30.96
C ALA A 70 -3.18 -4.22 -29.77
N LEU A 71 -2.64 -4.72 -28.66
CA LEU A 71 -3.33 -4.69 -27.38
C LEU A 71 -2.73 -3.58 -26.51
N THR A 72 -3.13 -2.36 -26.85
CA THR A 72 -3.08 -1.20 -25.98
C THR A 72 -4.00 -1.49 -24.78
N GLN A 73 -3.45 -2.00 -23.68
CA GLN A 73 -4.19 -2.10 -22.42
C GLN A 73 -4.31 -0.71 -21.81
N HIS A 74 -5.33 0.02 -22.25
CA HIS A 74 -5.86 1.17 -21.55
C HIS A 74 -6.37 0.72 -20.16
N CYS A 75 -5.75 1.23 -19.10
CA CYS A 75 -6.35 1.27 -17.77
C CYS A 75 -7.54 2.23 -17.79
N SER A 76 -8.69 1.75 -18.26
CA SER A 76 -9.98 2.39 -18.06
C SER A 76 -10.68 1.70 -16.89
N SER A 77 -10.53 2.25 -15.68
CA SER A 77 -11.45 1.95 -14.58
C SER A 77 -12.66 2.90 -14.69
N PRO A 78 -13.89 2.38 -14.82
CA PRO A 78 -15.10 3.19 -14.85
C PRO A 78 -15.49 3.67 -13.45
N CYS A 79 -16.08 4.86 -13.46
CA CYS A 79 -16.69 5.60 -12.37
C CYS A 79 -17.54 4.72 -11.44
N ILE A 80 -17.31 4.81 -10.13
CA ILE A 80 -18.30 4.46 -9.13
C ILE A 80 -19.25 5.66 -9.01
N GLU A 81 -20.28 5.64 -9.83
CA GLU A 81 -21.42 6.54 -9.77
C GLU A 81 -22.69 5.67 -9.58
N GLY A 82 -23.49 5.98 -8.56
CA GLY A 82 -24.86 5.45 -8.46
C GLY A 82 -25.10 4.32 -7.46
N MET A 83 -25.14 4.65 -6.17
CA MET A 83 -25.96 3.90 -5.21
C MET A 83 -26.48 4.86 -4.14
N LYS A 84 -27.40 5.72 -4.58
CA LYS A 84 -28.36 6.42 -3.72
C LYS A 84 -29.75 5.94 -4.15
N ASP A 85 -30.62 5.88 -3.16
CA ASP A 85 -32.05 5.55 -3.25
C ASP A 85 -32.39 4.07 -3.02
N ASN A 86 -32.52 3.70 -1.75
CA ASN A 86 -33.86 3.27 -1.35
C ASN A 86 -34.21 3.64 0.09
N LEU A 87 -35.29 4.41 0.14
CA LEU A 87 -35.99 4.89 1.30
C LEU A 87 -36.56 3.73 2.14
N LEU A 88 -36.46 3.90 3.45
CA LEU A 88 -37.61 3.99 4.34
C LEU A 88 -38.70 2.90 4.16
N LEU A 89 -38.66 1.83 4.96
CA LEU A 89 -39.90 1.25 5.48
C LEU A 89 -39.71 0.43 6.78
N LYS A 90 -40.27 0.99 7.85
CA LYS A 90 -40.94 0.32 8.98
C LYS A 90 -40.09 -0.54 9.94
N ARG A 91 -39.66 0.15 11.02
CA ARG A 91 -39.67 -0.41 12.38
C ARG A 91 -41.08 -0.92 12.69
N LYS A 92 -41.23 -2.24 12.88
CA LYS A 92 -42.37 -2.82 13.59
C LYS A 92 -41.84 -3.56 14.81
N VAL A 93 -42.08 -2.94 15.96
CA VAL A 93 -42.04 -3.55 17.28
C VAL A 93 -43.15 -4.60 17.32
N PHE A 94 -42.81 -5.87 17.54
CA PHE A 94 -43.81 -6.89 17.86
C PHE A 94 -43.52 -7.41 19.26
N LYS A 95 -44.51 -7.23 20.13
CA LYS A 95 -44.49 -7.49 21.57
C LYS A 95 -45.50 -8.61 21.83
N GLY A 96 -45.03 -9.71 22.42
CA GLY A 96 -45.86 -10.52 23.33
C GLY A 96 -46.43 -11.85 22.85
N ARG A 97 -46.22 -12.84 23.72
CA ARG A 97 -47.09 -13.97 24.13
C ARG A 97 -47.18 -15.26 23.29
N SER A 98 -46.51 -16.28 23.84
CA SER A 98 -46.96 -17.68 24.06
C SER A 98 -48.39 -17.74 24.67
N PRO A 99 -49.18 -18.85 24.63
CA PRO A 99 -48.73 -20.19 25.08
C PRO A 99 -49.42 -21.48 24.48
N GLU A 100 -48.89 -22.64 24.90
CA GLU A 100 -49.43 -24.04 24.91
C GLU A 100 -49.68 -24.75 23.55
N ALA A 101 -49.35 -26.02 23.26
CA ALA A 101 -48.84 -27.23 23.94
C ALA A 101 -48.52 -28.29 22.81
N PRO A 102 -48.36 -29.63 23.04
CA PRO A 102 -47.70 -30.40 24.10
C PRO A 102 -46.60 -31.36 23.57
N LEU A 103 -45.68 -31.72 24.46
CA LEU A 103 -45.05 -33.04 24.66
C LEU A 103 -44.56 -33.85 23.43
N CYS A 104 -43.28 -33.74 23.12
CA CYS A 104 -42.50 -34.84 22.54
C CYS A 104 -41.51 -35.37 23.58
N ARG A 105 -41.81 -36.53 24.15
CA ARG A 105 -40.87 -37.38 24.88
C ARG A 105 -39.70 -37.71 23.96
N VAL A 106 -38.51 -37.23 24.27
CA VAL A 106 -37.27 -37.72 23.67
C VAL A 106 -36.42 -38.31 24.80
N PHE A 107 -36.16 -39.61 24.67
CA PHE A 107 -35.29 -40.40 25.52
C PHE A 107 -33.96 -39.68 25.82
N THR A 108 -33.66 -39.42 27.09
CA THR A 108 -32.34 -38.96 27.52
C THR A 108 -31.38 -40.15 27.55
N ARG A 109 -30.70 -40.37 26.43
CA ARG A 109 -29.52 -41.25 26.40
C ARG A 109 -28.41 -40.53 27.16
N VAL A 110 -28.05 -41.02 28.34
CA VAL A 110 -26.87 -40.56 29.09
C VAL A 110 -25.63 -40.92 28.27
N SER A 111 -25.24 -40.01 27.37
CA SER A 111 -23.93 -40.04 26.75
C SER A 111 -22.93 -39.60 27.81
N ARG A 112 -22.16 -40.57 28.33
CA ARG A 112 -20.94 -40.29 29.10
C ARG A 112 -20.00 -39.50 28.20
N GLN A 113 -20.09 -38.18 28.25
CA GLN A 113 -19.12 -37.30 27.61
C GLN A 113 -17.79 -37.48 28.32
N SER A 114 -16.89 -38.28 27.73
CA SER A 114 -15.45 -38.17 27.97
C SER A 114 -15.03 -36.76 27.57
N LYS A 115 -15.07 -35.81 28.51
CA LYS A 115 -14.48 -34.49 28.35
C LYS A 115 -12.96 -34.67 28.31
N ARG A 116 -12.40 -34.99 27.14
CA ARG A 116 -10.99 -34.67 26.89
C ARG A 116 -10.91 -33.15 26.87
N PRO A 117 -10.15 -32.48 27.74
CA PRO A 117 -9.95 -31.05 27.61
C PRO A 117 -9.18 -30.82 26.30
N PHE A 118 -9.87 -30.30 25.28
CA PHE A 118 -9.18 -29.72 24.13
C PHE A 118 -8.54 -28.43 24.63
N SER A 119 -7.21 -28.45 24.83
CA SER A 119 -6.47 -27.22 25.09
C SER A 119 -6.59 -26.33 23.86
N SER A 120 -7.36 -25.24 23.96
CA SER A 120 -7.49 -24.22 22.92
C SER A 120 -6.36 -23.18 22.96
N SER A 121 -5.37 -23.36 23.85
CA SER A 121 -4.17 -22.53 23.84
C SER A 121 -3.46 -22.76 22.51
N CYS A 122 -3.26 -21.68 21.75
CA CYS A 122 -2.54 -21.76 20.50
C CYS A 122 -1.13 -22.32 20.78
N VAL A 123 -0.61 -23.14 19.86
CA VAL A 123 0.77 -23.61 19.93
C VAL A 123 1.67 -22.39 19.75
N THR A 124 2.05 -21.77 20.88
CA THR A 124 3.05 -20.71 20.86
C THR A 124 4.36 -21.34 20.41
N LEU A 125 4.87 -20.92 19.25
CA LEU A 125 6.15 -21.40 18.76
C LEU A 125 7.24 -20.87 19.71
N ALA A 126 8.04 -21.77 20.27
CA ALA A 126 9.15 -21.38 21.13
C ALA A 126 10.09 -20.40 20.40
N GLY A 127 10.47 -19.31 21.07
CA GLY A 127 11.37 -18.31 20.51
C GLY A 127 10.73 -17.34 19.50
N GLN A 128 9.42 -17.35 19.30
CA GLN A 128 8.74 -16.43 18.37
C GLN A 128 9.00 -14.95 18.70
N LYS A 129 8.95 -14.56 19.98
CA LYS A 129 9.17 -13.17 20.41
C LYS A 129 10.56 -12.67 19.99
N TRP A 130 11.58 -13.44 20.34
CA TRP A 130 12.97 -13.15 19.96
C TRP A 130 13.15 -13.05 18.44
N ARG A 131 12.52 -13.93 17.65
CA ARG A 131 12.58 -13.85 16.18
C ARG A 131 12.01 -12.54 15.65
N LEU A 132 10.82 -12.15 16.10
CA LEU A 132 10.18 -10.90 15.67
C LEU A 132 10.98 -9.66 16.10
N GLU A 133 11.54 -9.67 17.31
CA GLU A 133 12.43 -8.61 17.81
C GLU A 133 13.69 -8.47 16.93
N ASN A 134 14.18 -9.58 16.36
CA ASN A 134 15.31 -9.59 15.44
C ASN A 134 14.92 -9.44 13.97
N GLY A 135 13.66 -9.08 13.66
CA GLY A 135 13.19 -8.90 12.27
C GLY A 135 13.14 -10.20 11.46
N LEU A 136 13.15 -11.36 12.10
CA LEU A 136 12.99 -12.67 11.47
C LEU A 136 11.51 -13.04 11.36
N ALA A 137 11.24 -14.00 10.48
CA ALA A 137 9.93 -14.60 10.34
C ALA A 137 9.40 -15.18 11.65
N ARG A 138 8.07 -15.17 11.80
CA ARG A 138 7.41 -15.69 12.99
C ARG A 138 7.67 -17.19 13.16
N GLY A 139 7.59 -17.92 12.05
CA GLY A 139 7.99 -19.33 11.95
C GLY A 139 9.32 -19.50 11.22
N GLY A 140 9.94 -20.67 11.35
CA GLY A 140 11.17 -20.99 10.61
C GLY A 140 10.98 -21.27 9.12
N SER A 141 9.73 -21.34 8.63
CA SER A 141 9.38 -21.80 7.28
C SER A 141 8.66 -20.77 6.41
N GLU A 142 8.48 -19.53 6.87
CA GLU A 142 7.72 -18.51 6.11
C GLU A 142 8.62 -17.88 5.02
N TYR A 143 9.74 -17.30 5.44
CA TYR A 143 10.75 -16.73 4.56
C TYR A 143 12.12 -16.85 5.22
N GLY A 144 13.17 -16.88 4.40
CA GLY A 144 14.55 -16.93 4.86
C GLY A 144 15.37 -18.02 4.17
N PRO A 145 16.68 -18.13 4.50
CA PRO A 145 17.60 -19.03 3.83
C PRO A 145 17.14 -20.48 3.85
N LEU A 146 16.57 -20.94 4.97
CA LEU A 146 16.10 -22.32 5.13
C LEU A 146 14.96 -22.69 4.16
N THR A 147 14.18 -21.72 3.66
CA THR A 147 13.00 -22.00 2.82
C THR A 147 13.14 -21.49 1.38
N ASP A 148 13.98 -20.49 1.16
CA ASP A 148 14.13 -19.86 -0.15
C ASP A 148 15.36 -20.39 -0.92
N LEU A 149 16.32 -21.04 -0.24
CA LEU A 149 17.45 -21.71 -0.88
C LEU A 149 17.07 -23.11 -1.41
N PRO A 150 17.73 -23.58 -2.48
CA PRO A 150 17.53 -24.94 -2.96
C PRO A 150 18.18 -25.95 -2.00
N ASP A 151 17.46 -27.03 -1.70
CA ASP A 151 17.91 -28.09 -0.79
C ASP A 151 19.07 -28.94 -1.36
N TRP A 152 19.31 -28.87 -2.67
CA TRP A 152 20.34 -29.64 -3.37
C TRP A 152 20.79 -28.92 -4.65
N SER A 153 21.92 -29.35 -5.20
CA SER A 153 22.44 -28.90 -6.50
C SER A 153 23.11 -30.07 -7.22
N TYR A 154 23.28 -29.97 -8.54
CA TYR A 154 24.02 -30.97 -9.30
C TYR A 154 25.51 -30.88 -8.98
N THR A 155 26.23 -32.01 -9.03
CA THR A 155 27.68 -32.08 -8.84
C THR A 155 28.46 -31.20 -9.82
N ASP A 156 27.88 -30.99 -11.01
CA ASP A 156 28.44 -30.15 -12.07
C ASP A 156 28.32 -28.64 -11.78
N GLY A 157 27.68 -28.26 -10.67
CA GLY A 157 27.40 -26.86 -10.31
C GLY A 157 26.18 -26.25 -11.02
N ARG A 158 25.42 -27.05 -11.78
CA ARG A 158 24.14 -26.59 -12.33
C ARG A 158 23.14 -26.36 -11.20
N PRO A 159 22.37 -25.26 -11.21
CA PRO A 159 21.36 -25.01 -10.19
C PRO A 159 20.22 -26.01 -10.32
N ALA A 160 19.61 -26.37 -9.18
CA ALA A 160 18.42 -27.19 -9.18
C ALA A 160 17.25 -26.44 -9.85
N PRO A 161 16.36 -27.15 -10.57
CA PRO A 161 15.15 -26.54 -11.10
C PRO A 161 14.29 -25.98 -9.94
N PRO A 162 13.63 -24.83 -10.13
CA PRO A 162 12.89 -24.16 -9.07
C PRO A 162 11.67 -24.99 -8.63
N LEU A 163 11.46 -25.07 -7.32
CA LEU A 163 10.34 -25.81 -6.74
C LEU A 163 9.02 -25.07 -6.99
N LYS A 164 7.93 -25.83 -7.19
CA LYS A 164 6.57 -25.27 -7.40
C LYS A 164 6.18 -24.26 -6.30
N GLY A 165 6.53 -24.55 -5.04
CA GLY A 165 6.27 -23.68 -3.90
C GLY A 165 7.07 -22.37 -3.93
N GLN A 166 8.30 -22.40 -4.46
CA GLN A 166 9.13 -21.21 -4.64
C GLN A 166 8.57 -20.30 -5.74
N ILE A 167 8.20 -20.89 -6.89
CA ILE A 167 7.55 -20.17 -8.01
C ILE A 167 6.26 -19.48 -7.53
N ARG A 168 5.40 -20.22 -6.81
CA ARG A 168 4.15 -19.66 -6.26
C ARG A 168 4.42 -18.47 -5.32
N ARG A 169 5.40 -18.60 -4.41
CA ARG A 169 5.76 -17.52 -3.48
C ARG A 169 6.33 -16.30 -4.19
N GLN A 170 7.17 -16.49 -5.21
CA GLN A 170 7.70 -15.40 -6.04
C GLN A 170 6.57 -14.63 -6.74
N LYS A 171 5.65 -15.34 -7.40
CA LYS A 171 4.48 -14.73 -8.05
C LYS A 171 3.62 -13.94 -7.07
N GLN A 172 3.37 -14.48 -5.87
CA GLN A 172 2.63 -13.76 -4.82
C GLN A 172 3.35 -12.50 -4.35
N ARG A 173 4.68 -12.55 -4.18
CA ARG A 173 5.50 -11.38 -3.80
C ARG A 173 5.47 -10.31 -4.90
N GLU A 174 5.52 -10.73 -6.17
CA GLU A 174 5.41 -9.82 -7.33
C GLU A 174 4.03 -9.14 -7.41
N GLU A 175 2.95 -9.91 -7.29
CA GLU A 175 1.58 -9.39 -7.27
C GLU A 175 1.36 -8.41 -6.12
N PHE A 176 1.90 -8.72 -4.93
CA PHE A 176 1.84 -7.85 -3.77
C PHE A 176 2.61 -6.54 -4.00
N ALA A 177 3.84 -6.62 -4.53
CA ALA A 177 4.65 -5.44 -4.82
C ALA A 177 3.99 -4.53 -5.87
N ARG A 178 3.43 -5.11 -6.93
CA ARG A 178 2.66 -4.38 -7.94
C ARG A 178 1.50 -3.61 -7.32
N ARG A 179 0.71 -4.27 -6.48
CA ARG A 179 -0.43 -3.64 -5.81
C ARG A 179 0.01 -2.51 -4.88
N ALA A 180 1.08 -2.69 -4.11
CA ALA A 180 1.59 -1.66 -3.22
C ALA A 180 1.97 -0.40 -4.00
N VAL A 181 2.70 -0.54 -5.12
CA VAL A 181 3.10 0.59 -5.97
C VAL A 181 1.89 1.29 -6.59
N CYS A 182 0.92 0.52 -7.11
CA CYS A 182 -0.31 1.11 -7.68
C CYS A 182 -1.07 1.94 -6.64
N LEU A 183 -1.29 1.40 -5.43
CA LEU A 183 -2.00 2.12 -4.37
C LEU A 183 -1.26 3.38 -3.92
N SER A 184 0.07 3.34 -3.84
CA SER A 184 0.87 4.54 -3.55
C SER A 184 0.67 5.62 -4.61
N ALA A 185 0.71 5.24 -5.89
CA ALA A 185 0.50 6.17 -6.99
C ALA A 185 -0.91 6.79 -6.97
N GLU A 186 -1.95 6.01 -6.69
CA GLU A 186 -3.32 6.52 -6.57
C GLU A 186 -3.47 7.57 -5.45
N VAL A 187 -2.83 7.34 -4.31
CA VAL A 187 -2.82 8.30 -3.20
C VAL A 187 -2.11 9.59 -3.61
N ASP A 188 -0.95 9.48 -4.24
CA ASP A 188 -0.17 10.64 -4.70
C ASP A 188 -0.93 11.46 -5.74
N GLU A 189 -1.58 10.80 -6.71
CA GLU A 189 -2.45 11.45 -7.68
C GLU A 189 -3.64 12.14 -7.01
N GLY A 190 -4.26 11.49 -6.02
CA GLY A 190 -5.33 12.08 -5.22
C GLY A 190 -4.88 13.36 -4.50
N MET A 191 -3.68 13.36 -3.93
CA MET A 191 -3.10 14.54 -3.28
C MET A 191 -2.82 15.67 -4.27
N LYS A 192 -2.24 15.36 -5.44
CA LYS A 192 -1.98 16.35 -6.51
C LYS A 192 -3.27 17.01 -6.99
N ARG A 193 -4.28 16.20 -7.32
CA ARG A 193 -5.61 16.71 -7.75
C ARG A 193 -6.25 17.59 -6.68
N TRP A 194 -6.11 17.25 -5.41
CA TRP A 194 -6.62 18.07 -4.31
C TRP A 194 -5.88 19.42 -4.20
N GLN A 195 -4.56 19.42 -4.36
CA GLN A 195 -3.74 20.64 -4.35
C GLN A 195 -4.09 21.55 -5.52
N GLU A 196 -4.12 21.02 -6.74
CA GLU A 196 -4.49 21.74 -7.97
C GLU A 196 -5.87 22.38 -7.83
N LYS A 197 -6.87 21.63 -7.35
CA LYS A 197 -8.23 22.16 -7.11
C LYS A 197 -8.25 23.28 -6.08
N LYS A 198 -7.38 23.22 -5.07
CA LYS A 198 -7.27 24.27 -4.05
C LYS A 198 -6.64 25.53 -4.62
N GLU A 199 -5.61 25.39 -5.46
CA GLU A 199 -4.96 26.51 -6.14
C GLU A 199 -5.88 27.14 -7.18
N GLU A 200 -6.55 26.35 -8.00
CA GLU A 200 -7.51 26.84 -9.00
C GLU A 200 -8.64 27.65 -8.34
N LYS A 201 -9.13 27.24 -7.18
CA LYS A 201 -10.11 28.02 -6.41
C LYS A 201 -9.56 29.36 -5.96
N LYS A 202 -8.32 29.40 -5.43
CA LYS A 202 -7.67 30.66 -5.04
C LYS A 202 -7.46 31.58 -6.24
N GLN A 203 -6.97 31.04 -7.36
CA GLN A 203 -6.76 31.79 -8.60
C GLN A 203 -8.08 32.34 -9.14
N LYS A 204 -9.17 31.56 -9.11
CA LYS A 204 -10.50 32.04 -9.50
C LYS A 204 -11.00 33.15 -8.59
N GLU A 205 -10.82 33.04 -7.27
CA GLU A 205 -11.19 34.10 -6.33
C GLU A 205 -10.39 35.38 -6.57
N GLU A 206 -9.08 35.27 -6.80
CA GLU A 206 -8.21 36.40 -7.16
C GLU A 206 -8.61 37.02 -8.50
N HIS A 207 -8.91 36.19 -9.49
CA HIS A 207 -9.38 36.64 -10.79
C HIS A 207 -10.71 37.38 -10.67
N VAL A 208 -11.69 36.81 -9.98
CA VAL A 208 -12.97 37.49 -9.71
C VAL A 208 -12.73 38.82 -9.00
N LYS A 209 -11.89 38.86 -7.96
CA LYS A 209 -11.53 40.11 -7.25
C LYS A 209 -10.92 41.16 -8.18
N SER A 210 -10.05 40.74 -9.10
CA SER A 210 -9.43 41.65 -10.09
C SER A 210 -10.42 42.24 -11.08
N LEU A 211 -11.48 41.48 -11.41
CA LEU A 211 -12.57 41.91 -12.29
C LEU A 211 -13.62 42.77 -11.58
N LEU A 212 -13.62 42.83 -10.25
CA LEU A 212 -14.59 43.64 -9.51
C LEU A 212 -14.40 45.13 -9.82
N LEU A 213 -15.50 45.80 -10.11
CA LEU A 213 -15.53 47.24 -10.28
C LEU A 213 -15.24 47.96 -8.96
N LYS A 214 -14.75 49.21 -9.07
CA LYS A 214 -14.51 50.06 -7.90
C LYS A 214 -15.78 50.17 -7.04
N PRO A 215 -15.67 50.05 -5.72
CA PRO A 215 -16.83 50.18 -4.83
C PRO A 215 -17.40 51.60 -4.91
N LYS A 216 -18.74 51.71 -4.96
CA LYS A 216 -19.47 52.99 -4.99
C LYS A 216 -20.31 53.19 -3.73
N GLY A 217 -20.73 54.44 -3.48
CA GLY A 217 -21.72 54.79 -2.45
C GLY A 217 -21.18 54.76 -1.02
N ASN A 218 -21.99 54.25 -0.08
CA ASN A 218 -21.75 54.30 1.37
C ASN A 218 -20.43 53.63 1.84
N VAL A 219 -19.83 52.75 1.03
CA VAL A 219 -18.52 52.14 1.33
C VAL A 219 -17.41 53.20 1.37
N LEU A 220 -17.48 54.23 0.52
CA LEU A 220 -16.49 55.32 0.49
C LEU A 220 -16.66 56.32 1.63
N LEU A 221 -17.88 56.49 2.14
CA LEU A 221 -18.19 57.44 3.21
C LEU A 221 -17.71 56.93 4.59
N LYS A 222 -17.60 55.61 4.77
CA LYS A 222 -17.12 55.00 6.02
C LYS A 222 -15.61 55.13 6.22
N ASN A 223 -14.84 55.26 5.15
CA ASN A 223 -13.37 55.30 5.18
C ASN A 223 -12.79 56.73 5.30
N LYS A 224 -13.65 57.76 5.41
CA LYS A 224 -13.28 59.19 5.42
C LYS A 224 -13.35 59.87 6.79
N LYS A 225 -13.54 59.10 7.87
CA LYS A 225 -13.55 59.59 9.25
C LYS A 225 -12.19 59.42 9.90
#